data_AF-A0AAU4ZZZ4-F1
#
_entry.id   AF-A0AAU4ZZZ4-F1
#
_cell.length_a   1.000
_cell.length_b   1.000
_cell.length_c   1.000
_cell.angle_alpha   90.00
_cell.angle_beta   90.00
_cell.angle_gamma   90.00
#
_symmetry.space_group_name_H-M   'P 1'
#
loop_
_entity.id
_entity.type
_entity.pdbx_description
1 polymer ?
#
loop_
_entity_poly.entity_id
_entity_poly.type
_entity_poly.pdbx_seq_one_letter_code
_entity_poly.pdbx_strand_id
1 'polypeptide(L)'
;MGESGNGYRTGTGPGGWNETVLKNLCEIQPGPSYTRLPAVARTADAGIPLVFPQDLVEGRIADETRNRVPWKTAERFKKFELLPGDIVCVRTGAQQQPALVSGPQAG
;
A
#
# COMPACT_ATOMS: atom_id res chain seq x y z
N MET A 1 11.43 23.73 -27.07
CA MET A 1 11.02 22.37 -26.70
C MET A 1 11.59 22.11 -25.32
N GLY A 2 10.84 22.53 -24.28
CA GLY A 2 11.33 22.58 -22.91
C GLY A 2 10.78 21.41 -22.13
N GLU A 3 11.61 20.40 -21.88
CA GLU A 3 11.36 19.43 -20.82
C GLU A 3 11.98 19.98 -19.53
N SER A 4 11.18 20.72 -18.77
CA SER A 4 11.42 20.94 -17.35
C SER A 4 11.12 19.64 -16.59
N GLY A 5 11.97 18.63 -16.79
CA GLY A 5 12.02 17.46 -15.94
C GLY A 5 12.56 17.87 -14.58
N ASN A 6 11.70 17.90 -13.56
CA ASN A 6 12.08 18.11 -12.18
C ASN A 6 12.95 16.93 -11.71
N GLY A 7 14.24 16.97 -12.02
CA GLY A 7 15.20 15.95 -11.63
C GLY A 7 15.51 16.10 -10.15
N TYR A 8 14.95 15.22 -9.33
CA TYR A 8 15.38 15.05 -7.94
C TYR A 8 16.90 14.82 -7.96
N ARG A 9 17.66 15.79 -7.45
CA ARG A 9 19.12 15.70 -7.39
C ARG A 9 19.44 14.58 -6.41
N THR A 10 20.19 13.58 -6.85
CA THR A 10 20.86 12.66 -5.92
C THR A 10 22.18 13.31 -5.54
N GLY A 11 22.52 13.29 -4.25
CA GLY A 11 23.62 14.06 -3.69
C GLY A 11 24.00 13.58 -2.29
N THR A 12 25.13 14.07 -1.77
CA THR A 12 25.57 13.76 -0.41
C THR A 12 24.87 14.69 0.57
N GLY A 13 23.99 14.13 1.40
CA GLY A 13 23.37 14.82 2.52
C GLY A 13 24.32 15.03 3.69
N PRO A 14 23.96 15.89 4.67
CA PRO A 14 24.79 16.13 5.84
C PRO A 14 25.04 14.82 6.61
N GLY A 15 26.30 14.58 7.01
CA GLY A 15 26.69 13.40 7.80
C GLY A 15 26.96 12.12 7.01
N GLY A 16 27.21 12.20 5.70
CA GLY A 16 27.54 11.01 4.88
C GLY A 16 26.32 10.23 4.37
N TRP A 17 25.12 10.81 4.48
CA TRP A 17 23.90 10.25 3.92
C TRP A 17 23.89 10.40 2.39
N ASN A 18 23.42 9.38 1.68
CA ASN A 18 23.25 9.44 0.23
C ASN A 18 21.78 9.68 -0.11
N GLU A 19 21.49 10.80 -0.76
CA GLU A 19 20.16 11.08 -1.30
C GLU A 19 19.91 10.19 -2.52
N THR A 20 18.81 9.45 -2.50
CA THR A 20 18.39 8.54 -3.57
C THR A 20 16.89 8.59 -3.75
N VAL A 21 16.40 8.11 -4.89
CA VAL A 21 14.97 8.02 -5.16
C VAL A 21 14.42 6.70 -4.62
N LEU A 22 13.17 6.70 -4.15
CA LEU A 22 12.52 5.49 -3.59
C LEU A 22 12.55 4.30 -4.54
N LYS A 23 12.46 4.54 -5.85
CA LYS A 23 12.55 3.51 -6.90
C LYS A 23 13.84 2.66 -6.80
N ASN A 24 14.92 3.22 -6.24
CA ASN A 24 16.19 2.51 -6.07
C ASN A 24 16.26 1.73 -4.75
N LEU A 25 15.36 1.99 -3.81
CA LEU A 25 15.34 1.41 -2.47
C LEU A 25 14.26 0.35 -2.29
N CYS A 26 13.14 0.47 -3.00
CA CYS A 26 12.00 -0.42 -2.87
C CYS A 26 11.24 -0.60 -4.18
N GLU A 27 10.42 -1.65 -4.23
CA GLU A 27 9.41 -1.82 -5.26
C GLU A 27 8.18 -0.97 -4.94
N ILE A 28 7.78 -0.11 -5.87
CA ILE A 28 6.61 0.74 -5.73
C ILE A 28 5.47 0.14 -6.53
N GLN A 29 4.51 -0.47 -5.83
CA GLN A 29 3.34 -1.08 -6.46
C GLN A 29 2.06 -0.25 -6.22
N PRO A 30 1.38 0.23 -7.27
CA PRO A 30 0.07 0.85 -7.12
C PRO A 30 -0.99 -0.22 -6.82
N GLY A 31 -1.84 0.03 -5.82
CA GLY A 31 -2.96 -0.84 -5.50
C GLY A 31 -4.01 -0.96 -6.63
N PRO A 32 -4.91 -1.95 -6.54
CA PRO A 32 -5.96 -2.13 -7.53
C PRO A 32 -6.91 -0.93 -7.55
N SER A 33 -7.42 -0.59 -8.73
CA SER A 33 -8.51 0.39 -8.84
C SER A 33 -9.75 -0.13 -8.11
N TYR A 34 -10.42 0.75 -7.36
CA TYR A 34 -11.66 0.46 -6.65
C TYR A 34 -12.74 -0.19 -7.54
N THR A 35 -12.75 0.17 -8.82
CA THR A 35 -13.67 -0.37 -9.83
C THR A 35 -13.46 -1.86 -10.14
N ARG A 36 -12.28 -2.43 -9.82
CA ARG A 36 -11.99 -3.85 -10.05
C ARG A 36 -12.55 -4.76 -8.94
N LEU A 37 -12.89 -4.20 -7.78
CA LEU A 37 -13.40 -4.96 -6.64
C LEU A 37 -14.76 -4.40 -6.19
N PRO A 38 -15.87 -4.85 -6.81
CA PRO A 38 -17.20 -4.32 -6.49
C PRO A 38 -17.60 -4.66 -5.06
N ALA A 39 -18.40 -3.80 -4.43
CA ALA A 39 -18.83 -3.96 -3.04
C ALA A 39 -19.55 -5.29 -2.78
N VAL A 40 -20.29 -5.81 -3.77
CA VAL A 40 -20.98 -7.12 -3.70
C VAL A 40 -20.03 -8.30 -3.54
N ALA A 41 -18.76 -8.16 -3.93
CA ALA A 41 -17.76 -9.22 -3.75
C ALA A 41 -17.11 -9.20 -2.36
N ARG A 42 -17.44 -8.20 -1.52
CA ARG A 42 -16.91 -8.02 -0.17
C ARG A 42 -17.88 -8.65 0.82
N THR A 43 -17.33 -9.27 1.84
CA THR A 43 -18.07 -9.85 2.97
C THR A 43 -17.51 -9.31 4.29
N ALA A 44 -18.35 -9.24 5.31
CA ALA A 44 -17.91 -9.01 6.69
C ALA A 44 -17.45 -10.31 7.37
N ASP A 45 -17.79 -11.47 6.79
CA ASP A 45 -17.52 -12.82 7.32
C ASP A 45 -16.11 -13.32 6.96
N ALA A 46 -15.85 -14.60 7.23
CA ALA A 46 -14.59 -15.29 6.94
C ALA A 46 -14.08 -15.06 5.51
N GLY A 47 -12.78 -14.76 5.39
CA GLY A 47 -12.11 -14.46 4.13
C GLY A 47 -10.81 -13.70 4.32
N ILE A 48 -10.15 -13.40 3.21
CA ILE A 48 -8.89 -12.65 3.17
C ILE A 48 -9.18 -11.16 3.45
N PRO A 49 -8.48 -10.53 4.40
CA PRO A 49 -8.70 -9.13 4.75
C PRO A 49 -8.40 -8.18 3.59
N LEU A 50 -9.23 -7.14 3.46
CA LEU A 50 -8.95 -6.00 2.59
C LEU A 50 -8.51 -4.81 3.43
N VAL A 51 -7.50 -4.09 2.94
CA VAL A 51 -6.99 -2.87 3.56
C VAL A 51 -7.46 -1.66 2.75
N PHE A 52 -8.23 -0.78 3.40
CA PHE A 52 -8.62 0.52 2.84
C PHE A 52 -7.86 1.67 3.50
N PRO A 53 -7.82 2.86 2.88
CA PRO A 53 -7.24 4.05 3.51
C PRO A 53 -7.73 4.28 4.96
N GLN A 54 -9.01 4.11 5.26
CA GLN A 54 -9.54 4.31 6.62
C GLN A 54 -9.04 3.29 7.66
N ASP A 55 -8.37 2.21 7.22
CA ASP A 55 -7.87 1.16 8.08
C ASP A 55 -6.39 1.38 8.45
N LEU A 56 -5.71 2.39 7.88
CA LEU A 56 -4.38 2.79 8.35
C LEU A 56 -4.54 3.77 9.51
N VAL A 57 -4.15 3.34 10.70
CA VAL A 57 -4.34 4.05 11.96
C VAL A 57 -3.02 4.04 12.71
N GLU A 58 -2.53 5.23 13.08
CA GLU A 58 -1.30 5.39 13.89
C GLU A 58 -0.08 4.64 13.34
N GLY A 59 0.05 4.57 12.01
CA GLY A 59 1.17 3.89 11.34
C GLY A 59 1.08 2.36 11.32
N ARG A 60 -0.09 1.79 11.65
CA ARG A 60 -0.39 0.37 11.57
C ARG A 60 -1.66 0.14 10.78
N ILE A 61 -1.86 -1.09 10.32
CA ILE A 61 -3.13 -1.53 9.73
C ILE A 61 -3.99 -2.07 10.87
N ALA A 62 -5.21 -1.57 10.99
CA ALA A 62 -6.15 -2.03 12.02
C ALA A 62 -6.33 -3.56 11.97
N ASP A 63 -6.23 -4.23 13.12
CA ASP A 63 -6.34 -5.70 13.22
C ASP A 63 -7.75 -6.19 12.82
N GLU A 64 -8.78 -5.37 13.05
CA GLU A 64 -10.15 -5.65 12.66
C GLU A 64 -10.46 -5.07 11.27
N THR A 65 -10.21 -5.85 10.22
CA THR A 65 -10.59 -5.46 8.86
C THR A 65 -12.10 -5.53 8.67
N ARG A 66 -12.69 -4.38 8.31
CA ARG A 66 -14.13 -4.23 8.06
C ARG A 66 -14.64 -4.91 6.79
N ASN A 67 -13.72 -5.24 5.88
CA ASN A 67 -14.06 -5.85 4.60
C ASN A 67 -13.11 -7.01 4.34
N ARG A 68 -13.67 -8.14 3.94
CA ARG A 68 -12.96 -9.35 3.53
C ARG A 68 -13.44 -9.81 2.17
N VAL A 69 -12.68 -10.67 1.52
CA VAL A 69 -13.06 -11.31 0.26
C VAL A 69 -12.88 -12.81 0.33
N PRO A 70 -13.73 -13.59 -0.37
CA PRO A 70 -13.51 -15.03 -0.50
C PRO A 70 -12.16 -15.33 -1.19
N TRP A 71 -11.56 -16.48 -0.85
CA TRP A 71 -10.28 -16.94 -1.43
C TRP A 71 -10.24 -16.85 -2.97
N LYS A 72 -11.31 -17.31 -3.64
CA LYS A 72 -11.42 -17.27 -5.11
C LYS A 72 -11.31 -15.85 -5.69
N THR A 73 -11.77 -14.85 -4.93
CA THR A 73 -11.60 -13.44 -5.31
C THR A 73 -10.17 -13.00 -5.00
N ALA A 74 -9.65 -13.30 -3.81
CA ALA A 74 -8.29 -12.97 -3.40
C ALA A 74 -7.22 -13.48 -4.37
N GLU A 75 -7.35 -14.71 -4.90
CA GLU A 75 -6.41 -15.27 -5.88
C GLU A 75 -6.26 -14.40 -7.14
N ARG A 76 -7.34 -13.74 -7.57
CA ARG A 76 -7.29 -12.82 -8.72
C ARG A 76 -6.52 -11.53 -8.41
N PHE A 77 -6.39 -11.19 -7.13
CA PHE A 77 -5.66 -10.05 -6.60
C PHE A 77 -4.34 -10.44 -5.94
N LYS A 78 -3.88 -11.69 -6.07
CA LYS A 78 -2.65 -12.21 -5.43
C LYS A 78 -1.42 -11.33 -5.65
N LYS A 79 -1.34 -10.64 -6.78
CA LYS A 79 -0.24 -9.68 -7.03
C LYS A 79 -0.22 -8.48 -6.06
N PHE A 80 -1.32 -8.20 -5.37
CA PHE A 80 -1.49 -7.13 -4.39
C PHE A 80 -1.57 -7.65 -2.95
N GLU A 81 -1.23 -8.92 -2.75
CA GLU A 81 -1.04 -9.52 -1.43
C GLU A 81 -0.01 -8.70 -0.64
N LEU A 82 -0.35 -8.35 0.60
CA LEU A 82 0.53 -7.60 1.48
C LEU A 82 1.40 -8.57 2.26
N LEU A 83 2.70 -8.31 2.31
CA LEU A 83 3.65 -9.11 3.06
C LEU A 83 4.16 -8.34 4.29
N PRO A 84 4.48 -9.03 5.40
CA PRO A 84 5.09 -8.38 6.54
C PRO A 84 6.35 -7.61 6.14
N GLY A 85 6.43 -6.33 6.52
CA GLY A 85 7.51 -5.42 6.12
C GLY A 85 7.16 -4.47 4.98
N ASP A 86 6.05 -4.69 4.28
CA ASP A 86 5.55 -3.74 3.29
C ASP A 86 5.06 -2.44 3.95
N ILE A 87 5.21 -1.33 3.23
CA ILE A 87 4.72 -0.01 3.64
C ILE A 87 3.55 0.38 2.75
N VAL A 88 2.39 0.58 3.36
CA VAL A 88 1.15 0.96 2.67
C VAL A 88 0.91 2.45 2.83
N CYS A 89 0.77 3.15 1.69
CA CYS A 89 0.53 4.58 1.64
C CYS A 89 -0.74 4.91 0.86
N VAL A 90 -1.46 5.94 1.31
CA VAL A 90 -2.59 6.48 0.54
C VAL A 90 -2.06 7.35 -0.60
N ARG A 91 -2.25 6.87 -1.84
CA ARG A 91 -1.80 7.58 -3.04
C ARG A 91 -2.70 8.76 -3.43
N THR A 92 -4.00 8.66 -3.16
CA THR A 92 -5.01 9.63 -3.62
C THR A 92 -6.06 9.87 -2.53
N GLY A 93 -6.45 11.12 -2.33
CA GLY A 93 -7.37 11.53 -1.27
C GLY A 93 -6.62 12.15 -0.09
N ALA A 94 -7.20 12.06 1.12
CA ALA A 94 -6.58 12.57 2.33
C ALA A 94 -5.27 11.83 2.62
N GLN A 95 -4.15 12.56 2.61
CA GLN A 95 -2.87 12.03 3.04
C GLN A 95 -2.95 11.71 4.53
N GLN A 96 -2.54 10.49 4.85
CA GLN A 96 -2.53 9.94 6.19
C GLN A 96 -1.21 9.22 6.41
N GLN A 97 -0.90 8.94 7.67
CA GLN A 97 0.36 8.28 8.02
C GLN A 97 0.46 6.92 7.30
N PRO A 98 1.58 6.62 6.63
CA PRO A 98 1.85 5.29 6.08
C PRO A 98 1.79 4.22 7.17
N ALA A 99 1.29 3.04 6.84
CA ALA A 99 1.26 1.92 7.76
C ALA A 99 2.25 0.82 7.39
N LEU A 100 2.84 0.19 8.40
CA LEU A 100 3.66 -1.01 8.27
C LEU A 100 2.78 -2.26 8.35
N VAL A 101 2.93 -3.16 7.39
CA VAL A 101 2.25 -4.46 7.40
C VAL A 101 2.89 -5.38 8.45
N SER A 102 2.07 -5.91 9.35
CA SER A 102 2.46 -6.94 10.33
C SER A 102 1.85 -8.31 10.00
N GLY A 103 2.30 -9.37 10.69
CA GLY A 103 1.88 -10.75 10.44
C GLY A 103 0.37 -11.01 10.38
N PRO A 104 -0.47 -10.43 11.26
CA PRO A 104 -1.94 -10.61 11.22
C PRO A 104 -2.61 -10.10 9.93
N GLN A 105 -1.93 -9.25 9.17
CA GLN A 105 -2.45 -8.57 7.98
C GLN A 105 -1.82 -9.11 6.68
N ALA A 106 -1.02 -10.17 6.76
CA ALA A 106 -0.45 -10.82 5.59
C ALA A 106 -1.49 -11.69 4.87
N GLY A 107 -1.57 -11.57 3.53
CA GLY A 107 -2.43 -12.41 2.67
C GLY A 107 -3.23 -11.67 1.60
#